data_AF-A0A9X9JBT3-F1
#
_entry.id   AF-A0A9X9JBT3-F1
#
_cell.length_a   1.000
_cell.length_b   1.000
_cell.length_c   1.000
_cell.angle_alpha   90.00
_cell.angle_beta   90.00
_cell.angle_gamma   90.00
#
_symmetry.space_group_name_H-M   'P 1'
#
loop_
_entity.id
_entity.type
_entity.pdbx_description
1 polymer ?
#
loop_
_entity_poly.entity_id
_entity_poly.type
_entity_poly.pdbx_seq_one_letter_code
_entity_poly.pdbx_strand_id
1 'polypeptide(L)'
;MAPVEGGRYALIDGQHRAHAAAMCGIASIPAMVALVAPEEQALAFIDINTRQIAVSQHQIYRAALTAGEPWAIACRDAVASAGCQLMTAKWSHKDKRPGMVFSISLVRQLVAAGKGDAVTAGLRALMDYDPTATANFSDLLLRPWLMAAAETSATTDDLLTTLRAKRPWLVIETADRAAKETGQPAAHMRKRAFVAAIKDTMAKARKESTR
;
A
#
# COMPACT_ATOMS: atom_id res chain seq x y z
N MET A 1 -15.90 32.43 -10.24
CA MET A 1 -15.60 33.32 -11.38
C MET A 1 -14.93 34.58 -10.86
N ALA A 2 -14.10 35.24 -11.67
CA ALA A 2 -13.49 36.53 -11.33
C ALA A 2 -13.83 37.58 -12.39
N PRO A 3 -14.05 38.85 -12.01
CA PRO A 3 -14.31 39.92 -12.97
C PRO A 3 -13.08 40.16 -13.87
N VAL A 4 -13.33 40.42 -15.15
CA VAL A 4 -12.34 40.88 -16.13
C VAL A 4 -12.86 42.14 -16.83
N GLU A 5 -11.99 42.81 -17.58
CA GLU A 5 -12.32 44.06 -18.25
C GLU A 5 -13.53 43.93 -19.20
N GLY A 6 -14.31 45.01 -19.32
CA GLY A 6 -15.48 45.06 -20.20
C GLY A 6 -16.72 44.35 -19.66
N GLY A 7 -16.88 44.28 -18.33
CA GLY A 7 -18.09 43.74 -17.68
C GLY A 7 -18.24 42.22 -17.81
N ARG A 8 -17.16 41.50 -18.13
CA ARG A 8 -17.15 40.05 -18.29
C ARG A 8 -16.56 39.37 -17.05
N TYR A 9 -16.69 38.05 -17.00
CA TYR A 9 -16.13 37.23 -15.94
C TYR A 9 -15.31 36.08 -16.51
N ALA A 10 -14.13 35.84 -15.94
CA ALA A 10 -13.34 34.64 -16.17
C ALA A 10 -13.86 33.48 -15.31
N LEU A 11 -13.99 32.30 -15.90
CA LEU A 11 -14.34 31.08 -15.20
C LEU A 11 -13.08 30.50 -14.54
N ILE A 12 -13.04 30.54 -13.21
CA ILE A 12 -11.91 29.98 -12.42
C ILE A 12 -12.07 28.47 -12.22
N ASP A 13 -13.29 28.02 -11.90
CA ASP A 13 -13.63 26.62 -11.64
C ASP A 13 -15.09 26.36 -12.07
N GLY A 14 -15.45 25.11 -12.33
CA GLY A 14 -16.78 24.69 -12.81
C GLY A 14 -16.91 24.59 -14.32
N GLN A 15 -15.79 24.52 -15.07
CA GLN A 15 -15.77 24.43 -16.54
C GLN A 15 -16.65 23.31 -17.10
N HIS A 16 -16.64 22.13 -16.47
CA HIS A 16 -17.49 21.02 -16.91
C HIS A 16 -18.98 21.31 -16.72
N ARG A 17 -19.36 22.01 -15.63
CA ARG A 17 -20.75 22.38 -15.35
C ARG A 17 -21.24 23.45 -16.32
N ALA A 18 -20.40 24.46 -16.60
CA ALA A 18 -20.71 25.50 -17.57
C ALA A 18 -20.87 24.93 -18.98
N HIS A 19 -19.97 24.01 -19.38
CA HIS A 19 -20.04 23.36 -20.68
C HIS A 19 -21.29 22.47 -20.81
N ALA A 20 -21.58 21.64 -19.80
CA ALA A 20 -22.77 20.78 -19.80
C ALA A 20 -24.07 21.61 -19.83
N ALA A 21 -24.13 22.71 -19.07
CA ALA A 21 -25.28 23.60 -19.10
C ALA A 21 -25.49 24.22 -20.48
N ALA A 22 -24.42 24.65 -21.15
CA ALA A 22 -24.48 25.16 -22.51
C ALA A 22 -24.98 24.09 -23.52
N MET A 23 -24.49 22.86 -23.40
CA MET A 23 -24.96 21.74 -24.24
C MET A 23 -26.45 21.41 -24.01
N CYS A 24 -26.93 21.54 -22.78
CA CYS A 24 -28.33 21.32 -22.43
C CYS A 24 -29.23 22.53 -22.73
N GLY A 25 -28.72 23.60 -23.34
CA GLY A 25 -29.49 24.81 -23.65
C GLY A 25 -29.90 25.62 -22.41
N ILE A 26 -29.22 25.43 -21.27
CA ILE A 26 -29.49 26.16 -20.04
C ILE A 26 -28.86 27.55 -20.15
N ALA A 27 -29.69 28.59 -20.15
CA ALA A 27 -29.27 29.97 -20.40
C ALA A 27 -28.41 30.59 -19.28
N SER A 28 -28.52 30.10 -18.03
CA SER A 28 -27.74 30.61 -16.91
C SER A 28 -27.45 29.52 -15.86
N ILE A 29 -26.30 29.63 -15.21
CA ILE A 29 -25.91 28.77 -14.08
C ILE A 29 -25.64 29.61 -12.84
N PRO A 30 -25.97 29.12 -11.64
CA PRO A 30 -25.51 29.74 -10.41
C PRO A 30 -23.98 29.79 -10.37
N ALA A 31 -23.43 30.98 -10.11
CA ALA A 31 -22.00 31.20 -10.05
C ALA A 31 -21.65 32.08 -8.85
N MET A 32 -20.54 31.75 -8.18
CA MET A 32 -19.96 32.60 -7.15
C MET A 32 -18.89 33.50 -7.79
N VAL A 33 -19.03 34.81 -7.60
CA VAL A 33 -18.00 35.79 -7.96
C VAL A 33 -17.06 35.93 -6.77
N ALA A 34 -15.78 35.63 -6.98
CA ALA A 34 -14.76 35.79 -5.97
C ALA A 34 -13.94 37.05 -6.30
N LEU A 35 -13.96 38.03 -5.41
CA LEU A 35 -13.17 39.27 -5.51
C LEU A 35 -11.83 39.03 -4.78
N VAL A 36 -10.88 38.42 -5.48
CA VAL A 36 -9.58 38.03 -4.90
C VAL A 36 -8.46 38.50 -5.83
N ALA A 37 -7.29 38.87 -5.32
CA ALA A 37 -6.16 39.30 -6.17
C ALA A 37 -5.70 38.15 -7.11
N PRO A 38 -5.20 38.43 -8.33
CA PRO A 38 -4.87 37.39 -9.32
C PRO A 38 -3.95 36.26 -8.81
N GLU A 39 -3.00 36.61 -7.96
CA GLU A 39 -2.07 35.66 -7.30
C GLU A 39 -2.76 34.75 -6.27
N GLU A 40 -3.72 35.29 -5.52
CA GLU A 40 -4.55 34.56 -4.57
C GLU A 40 -5.61 33.69 -5.28
N GLN A 41 -6.06 34.07 -6.49
CA GLN A 41 -6.94 33.24 -7.32
C GLN A 41 -6.24 31.97 -7.79
N ALA A 42 -4.95 32.03 -8.15
CA ALA A 42 -4.18 30.85 -8.54
C ALA A 42 -3.96 29.90 -7.36
N LEU A 43 -3.68 30.44 -6.16
CA LEU A 43 -3.58 29.65 -4.93
C LEU A 43 -4.92 29.01 -4.54
N ALA A 44 -6.03 29.76 -4.63
CA ALA A 44 -7.37 29.23 -4.39
C ALA A 44 -7.76 28.15 -5.40
N PHE A 45 -7.39 28.31 -6.68
CA PHE A 45 -7.57 27.29 -7.70
C PHE A 45 -6.77 26.01 -7.39
N ILE A 46 -5.51 26.15 -6.98
CA ILE A 46 -4.68 25.02 -6.55
C ILE A 46 -5.28 24.36 -5.32
N ASP A 47 -5.66 25.10 -4.28
CA ASP A 47 -6.23 24.58 -3.03
C ASP A 47 -7.59 23.88 -3.27
N ILE A 48 -8.46 24.45 -4.11
CA ILE A 48 -9.74 23.84 -4.47
C ILE A 48 -9.55 22.54 -5.28
N ASN A 49 -8.61 22.52 -6.24
CA ASN A 49 -8.36 21.33 -7.06
C ASN A 49 -7.51 20.27 -6.35
N THR A 50 -6.57 20.65 -5.48
CA THR A 50 -5.81 19.71 -4.64
C THR A 50 -6.66 19.13 -3.51
N ARG A 51 -7.77 19.78 -3.15
CA ARG A 51 -8.85 19.20 -2.34
C ARG A 51 -9.75 18.22 -3.10
N GLN A 52 -9.61 18.04 -4.42
CA GLN A 52 -10.24 16.90 -5.09
C GLN A 52 -9.75 15.63 -4.40
N ILE A 53 -10.68 14.94 -3.76
CA ILE A 53 -10.46 13.83 -2.85
C ILE A 53 -9.49 12.83 -3.50
N ALA A 54 -8.24 12.81 -3.03
CA ALA A 54 -7.28 11.80 -3.45
C ALA A 54 -7.90 10.43 -3.20
N VAL A 55 -8.26 9.73 -4.28
CA VAL A 55 -8.91 8.43 -4.19
C VAL A 55 -7.92 7.49 -3.51
N SER A 56 -8.28 7.01 -2.32
CA SER A 56 -7.39 6.14 -1.55
C SER A 56 -7.14 4.83 -2.30
N GLN A 57 -5.97 4.21 -2.10
CA GLN A 57 -5.65 2.91 -2.69
C GLN A 57 -6.69 1.84 -2.33
N HIS A 58 -7.31 1.92 -1.15
CA HIS A 58 -8.41 1.05 -0.74
C HIS A 58 -9.66 1.24 -1.61
N GLN A 59 -10.02 2.48 -1.95
CA GLN A 59 -11.13 2.77 -2.85
C GLN A 59 -10.83 2.30 -4.28
N ILE A 60 -9.61 2.53 -4.77
CA ILE A 60 -9.16 2.05 -6.09
C ILE A 60 -9.23 0.52 -6.15
N TYR A 61 -8.68 -0.16 -5.15
CA TYR A 61 -8.70 -1.62 -5.08
C TYR A 61 -10.11 -2.18 -4.98
N ARG A 62 -10.98 -1.58 -4.16
CA ARG A 62 -12.39 -1.97 -4.07
C ARG A 62 -13.11 -1.85 -5.42
N ALA A 63 -12.94 -0.71 -6.10
CA ALA A 63 -13.54 -0.49 -7.41
C ALA A 63 -13.01 -1.49 -8.45
N ALA A 64 -11.70 -1.75 -8.45
CA ALA A 64 -11.06 -2.71 -9.34
C ALA A 64 -11.54 -4.15 -9.09
N LEU A 65 -11.74 -4.54 -7.82
CA LEU A 65 -12.36 -5.82 -7.49
C LEU A 65 -13.80 -5.92 -8.01
N THR A 66 -14.62 -4.89 -7.83
CA THR A 66 -15.99 -4.85 -8.36
C THR A 66 -16.01 -4.93 -9.88
N ALA A 67 -15.05 -4.31 -10.55
CA ALA A 67 -14.90 -4.34 -12.00
C ALA A 67 -14.30 -5.65 -12.55
N GLY A 68 -13.84 -6.56 -11.67
CA GLY A 68 -13.21 -7.81 -12.11
C GLY A 68 -11.82 -7.63 -12.71
N GLU A 69 -11.11 -6.56 -12.34
CA GLU A 69 -9.78 -6.26 -12.87
C GLU A 69 -8.79 -7.39 -12.54
N PRO A 70 -8.06 -7.94 -13.54
CA PRO A 70 -7.18 -9.10 -13.35
C PRO A 70 -6.13 -8.89 -12.25
N TRP A 71 -5.55 -7.68 -12.16
CA TRP A 71 -4.55 -7.37 -11.15
C TRP A 71 -5.13 -7.39 -9.73
N ALA A 72 -6.38 -6.95 -9.56
CA ALA A 72 -7.03 -6.88 -8.25
C ALA A 72 -7.45 -8.28 -7.79
N ILE A 73 -7.96 -9.10 -8.71
CA ILE A 73 -8.24 -10.52 -8.49
C ILE A 73 -6.96 -11.26 -8.11
N ALA A 74 -5.87 -11.10 -8.86
CA ALA A 74 -4.59 -11.74 -8.55
C ALA A 74 -4.05 -11.34 -7.16
N CYS A 75 -4.19 -10.06 -6.77
CA CYS A 75 -3.84 -9.62 -5.42
C CYS A 75 -4.71 -10.25 -4.33
N ARG A 76 -6.03 -10.31 -4.54
CA ARG A 76 -6.96 -11.00 -3.64
C ARG A 76 -6.57 -12.45 -3.49
N ASP A 77 -6.34 -13.16 -4.58
CA ASP A 77 -6.10 -14.60 -4.60
C ASP A 77 -4.75 -14.95 -3.96
N ALA A 78 -3.70 -14.16 -4.22
CA ALA A 78 -2.41 -14.34 -3.55
C ALA A 78 -2.49 -14.21 -2.02
N VAL A 79 -3.29 -13.25 -1.53
CA VAL A 79 -3.48 -13.03 -0.08
C VAL A 79 -4.46 -14.06 0.51
N ALA A 80 -5.55 -14.38 -0.18
CA ALA A 80 -6.56 -15.34 0.26
C ALA A 80 -6.02 -16.77 0.34
N SER A 81 -5.13 -17.16 -0.57
CA SER A 81 -4.48 -18.47 -0.56
C SER A 81 -3.62 -18.71 0.70
N ALA A 82 -3.19 -17.64 1.37
CA ALA A 82 -2.49 -17.71 2.65
C ALA A 82 -3.42 -17.82 3.87
N GLY A 83 -4.75 -17.77 3.68
CA GLY A 83 -5.73 -17.62 4.75
C GLY A 83 -5.85 -16.18 5.28
N CYS A 84 -5.41 -15.19 4.50
CA CYS A 84 -5.46 -13.77 4.85
C CYS A 84 -6.48 -13.01 4.00
N GLN A 85 -6.75 -11.74 4.35
CA GLN A 85 -7.65 -10.88 3.60
C GLN A 85 -6.98 -9.54 3.26
N LEU A 86 -6.96 -9.20 1.96
CA LEU A 86 -6.52 -7.88 1.51
C LEU A 86 -7.67 -6.88 1.67
N MET A 87 -7.48 -5.89 2.55
CA MET A 87 -8.55 -5.04 3.03
C MET A 87 -8.91 -3.91 2.04
N THR A 88 -10.20 -3.71 1.82
CA THR A 88 -10.78 -2.71 0.91
C THR A 88 -11.12 -1.37 1.58
N ALA A 89 -10.81 -1.22 2.87
CA ALA A 89 -11.01 -0.01 3.64
C ALA A 89 -9.97 0.09 4.77
N LYS A 90 -9.72 1.31 5.26
CA LYS A 90 -8.91 1.53 6.47
C LYS A 90 -9.74 1.22 7.70
N TRP A 91 -9.15 0.50 8.65
CA TRP A 91 -9.78 0.16 9.92
C TRP A 91 -8.98 0.76 11.07
N SER A 92 -9.68 1.05 12.17
CA SER A 92 -9.04 1.53 13.40
C SER A 92 -8.21 0.41 14.03
N HIS A 93 -7.21 0.76 14.85
CA HIS A 93 -6.30 -0.24 15.43
C HIS A 93 -7.01 -1.33 16.24
N LYS A 94 -8.07 -0.97 16.96
CA LYS A 94 -8.87 -1.91 17.78
C LYS A 94 -9.65 -2.94 16.95
N ASP A 95 -9.93 -2.63 15.68
CA ASP A 95 -10.73 -3.50 14.82
C ASP A 95 -9.84 -4.44 13.99
N LYS A 96 -8.52 -4.19 13.96
CA LYS A 96 -7.56 -5.02 13.21
C LYS A 96 -7.40 -6.38 13.88
N ARG A 97 -7.39 -7.41 13.04
CA ARG A 97 -7.23 -8.81 13.43
C ARG A 97 -6.07 -9.45 12.67
N PRO A 98 -5.50 -10.56 13.17
CA PRO A 98 -4.53 -11.35 12.42
C PRO A 98 -5.08 -11.72 11.04
N GLY A 99 -4.21 -11.77 10.04
CA GLY A 99 -4.58 -12.06 8.65
C GLY A 99 -5.18 -10.88 7.88
N MET A 100 -5.46 -9.73 8.50
CA MET A 100 -5.90 -8.53 7.78
C MET A 100 -4.71 -7.75 7.21
N VAL A 101 -4.58 -7.71 5.90
CA VAL A 101 -3.50 -7.03 5.18
C VAL A 101 -4.00 -5.70 4.62
N PHE A 102 -3.37 -4.60 4.99
CA PHE A 102 -3.73 -3.25 4.52
C PHE A 102 -2.78 -2.70 3.45
N SER A 103 -1.64 -3.37 3.21
CA SER A 103 -0.56 -2.94 2.34
C SER A 103 -0.83 -3.18 0.84
N ILE A 104 -1.92 -2.64 0.30
CA ILE A 104 -2.35 -2.85 -1.11
C ILE A 104 -1.21 -2.58 -2.10
N SER A 105 -0.51 -1.45 -1.95
CA SER A 105 0.56 -1.08 -2.87
C SER A 105 1.71 -2.09 -2.88
N LEU A 106 2.05 -2.66 -1.72
CA LEU A 106 3.10 -3.68 -1.60
C LEU A 106 2.68 -4.97 -2.28
N VAL A 107 1.47 -5.46 -2.00
CA VAL A 107 0.94 -6.69 -2.61
C VAL A 107 0.87 -6.53 -4.13
N ARG A 108 0.30 -5.41 -4.60
CA ARG A 108 0.22 -5.10 -6.04
C ARG A 108 1.59 -5.05 -6.69
N GLN A 109 2.57 -4.41 -6.05
CA GLN A 109 3.94 -4.35 -6.56
C GLN A 109 4.54 -5.75 -6.74
N LEU A 110 4.41 -6.64 -5.74
CA LEU A 110 4.96 -7.98 -5.79
C LEU A 110 4.23 -8.86 -6.82
N VAL A 111 2.89 -8.81 -6.85
CA VAL A 111 2.07 -9.56 -7.81
C VAL A 111 2.37 -9.13 -9.24
N ALA A 112 2.45 -7.82 -9.50
CA ALA A 112 2.81 -7.29 -10.82
C ALA A 112 4.23 -7.70 -11.27
N ALA A 113 5.14 -7.95 -10.31
CA ALA A 113 6.47 -8.48 -10.57
C ALA A 113 6.52 -10.02 -10.69
N GLY A 114 5.37 -10.70 -10.76
CA GLY A 114 5.30 -12.16 -10.83
C GLY A 114 5.67 -12.87 -9.52
N LYS A 115 5.62 -12.16 -8.38
CA LYS A 115 5.99 -12.67 -7.05
C LYS A 115 4.76 -12.94 -6.17
N GLY A 116 3.63 -13.31 -6.77
CA GLY A 116 2.41 -13.68 -6.05
C GLY A 116 2.62 -14.82 -5.06
N ASP A 117 3.33 -15.87 -5.47
CA ASP A 117 3.62 -17.04 -4.62
C ASP A 117 4.42 -16.66 -3.37
N ALA A 118 5.32 -15.68 -3.48
CA ALA A 118 6.07 -15.19 -2.33
C ALA A 118 5.20 -14.40 -1.34
N VAL A 119 4.17 -13.70 -1.83
CA VAL A 119 3.15 -13.07 -0.97
C VAL A 119 2.39 -14.16 -0.22
N THR A 120 1.94 -15.19 -0.93
CA THR A 120 1.23 -16.33 -0.33
C THR A 120 2.07 -17.04 0.71
N ALA A 121 3.30 -17.46 0.36
CA ALA A 121 4.20 -18.17 1.27
C ALA A 121 4.58 -17.32 2.50
N GLY A 122 4.88 -16.03 2.29
CA GLY A 122 5.23 -15.10 3.37
C GLY A 122 4.09 -14.86 4.35
N LEU A 123 2.87 -14.67 3.87
CA LEU A 123 1.70 -14.50 4.73
C LEU A 123 1.30 -15.81 5.42
N ARG A 124 1.38 -16.93 4.71
CA ARG A 124 1.06 -18.25 5.26
C ARG A 124 2.00 -18.60 6.41
N ALA A 125 3.30 -18.37 6.24
CA ALA A 125 4.29 -18.59 7.30
C ALA A 125 4.01 -17.73 8.55
N LEU A 126 3.50 -16.51 8.42
CA LEU A 126 3.10 -15.69 9.56
C LEU A 126 1.86 -16.25 10.28
N MET A 127 0.87 -16.72 9.52
CA MET A 127 -0.31 -17.40 10.08
C MET A 127 0.07 -18.68 10.82
N ASP A 128 0.98 -19.48 10.27
CA ASP A 128 1.44 -20.73 10.89
C ASP A 128 2.41 -20.49 12.08
N TYR A 129 3.08 -19.34 12.10
CA TYR A 129 3.97 -18.95 13.21
C TYR A 129 3.19 -18.48 14.43
N ASP A 130 2.25 -17.55 14.23
CA ASP A 130 1.40 -17.03 15.30
C ASP A 130 0.08 -16.49 14.71
N PRO A 131 -0.99 -17.30 14.73
CA PRO A 131 -2.28 -16.92 14.16
C PRO A 131 -3.03 -15.87 15.01
N THR A 132 -2.50 -15.50 16.18
CA THR A 132 -3.15 -14.57 17.12
C THR A 132 -2.52 -13.17 17.11
N ALA A 133 -1.31 -13.03 16.56
CA ALA A 133 -0.58 -11.77 16.58
C ALA A 133 -0.97 -10.80 15.45
N THR A 134 -1.88 -9.88 15.75
CA THR A 134 -2.25 -8.78 14.83
C THR A 134 -1.04 -7.95 14.40
N ALA A 135 -0.07 -7.75 15.30
CA ALA A 135 1.13 -6.97 15.02
C ALA A 135 1.92 -7.50 13.81
N ASN A 136 1.92 -8.82 13.59
CA ASN A 136 2.64 -9.47 12.49
C ASN A 136 2.13 -9.04 11.10
N PHE A 137 0.92 -8.47 11.02
CA PHE A 137 0.31 -7.99 9.78
C PHE A 137 0.41 -6.46 9.63
N SER A 138 1.29 -5.82 10.40
CA SER A 138 1.60 -4.40 10.26
C SER A 138 2.54 -4.13 9.07
N ASP A 139 2.44 -2.94 8.47
CA ASP A 139 3.35 -2.51 7.40
C ASP A 139 4.83 -2.54 7.82
N LEU A 140 5.09 -2.32 9.12
CA LEU A 140 6.42 -2.35 9.71
C LEU A 140 7.09 -3.71 9.53
N LEU A 141 6.32 -4.79 9.69
CA LEU A 141 6.81 -6.16 9.50
C LEU A 141 6.62 -6.65 8.06
N LEU A 142 5.40 -6.52 7.52
CA LEU A 142 5.04 -7.08 6.21
C LEU A 142 5.94 -6.58 5.09
N ARG A 143 6.30 -5.29 5.09
CA ARG A 143 7.10 -4.71 4.01
C ARG A 143 8.48 -5.35 3.88
N PRO A 144 9.36 -5.31 4.91
CA PRO A 144 10.66 -5.96 4.80
C PRO A 144 10.55 -7.49 4.70
N TRP A 145 9.56 -8.11 5.33
CA TRP A 145 9.34 -9.55 5.31
C TRP A 145 8.98 -10.09 3.92
N LEU A 146 7.90 -9.59 3.30
CA LEU A 146 7.44 -10.06 1.99
C LEU A 146 8.44 -9.73 0.88
N MET A 147 9.14 -8.60 0.98
CA MET A 147 10.23 -8.28 0.06
C MET A 147 11.41 -9.25 0.19
N ALA A 148 11.73 -9.70 1.40
CA ALA A 148 12.78 -10.69 1.62
C ALA A 148 12.39 -12.09 1.14
N ALA A 149 11.13 -12.49 1.38
CA ALA A 149 10.58 -13.74 0.85
C ALA A 149 10.63 -13.76 -0.69
N ALA A 150 10.22 -12.67 -1.34
CA ALA A 150 10.25 -12.55 -2.80
C ALA A 150 11.68 -12.55 -3.39
N GLU A 151 12.64 -11.95 -2.70
CA GLU A 151 14.04 -11.92 -3.12
C GLU A 151 14.72 -13.29 -2.99
N THR A 152 14.41 -14.02 -1.93
CA THR A 152 15.01 -15.32 -1.63
C THR A 152 14.31 -16.48 -2.33
N SER A 153 13.08 -16.28 -2.82
CA SER A 153 12.22 -17.33 -3.38
C SER A 153 12.08 -18.51 -2.40
N ALA A 154 12.06 -18.21 -1.10
CA ALA A 154 11.95 -19.19 -0.04
C ALA A 154 10.53 -19.77 0.03
N THR A 155 10.43 -21.05 0.37
CA THR A 155 9.16 -21.75 0.55
C THR A 155 8.50 -21.35 1.88
N THR A 156 7.22 -21.69 2.07
CA THR A 156 6.52 -21.47 3.34
C THR A 156 7.26 -22.11 4.53
N ASP A 157 7.83 -23.31 4.35
CA ASP A 157 8.54 -24.02 5.41
C ASP A 157 9.88 -23.37 5.76
N ASP A 158 10.63 -22.89 4.75
CA ASP A 158 11.85 -22.12 4.97
C ASP A 158 11.55 -20.87 5.82
N LEU A 159 10.50 -20.15 5.42
CA LEU A 159 10.06 -18.91 6.05
C LEU A 159 9.57 -19.15 7.48
N LEU A 160 8.75 -20.17 7.72
CA LEU A 160 8.27 -20.56 9.04
C LEU A 160 9.42 -20.95 9.96
N THR A 161 10.38 -21.72 9.44
CA THR A 161 11.59 -22.10 10.17
C THR A 161 12.41 -20.86 10.55
N THR A 162 12.57 -19.91 9.64
CA THR A 162 13.23 -18.63 9.94
C THR A 162 12.51 -17.84 11.04
N LEU A 163 11.18 -17.72 10.97
CA LEU A 163 10.39 -17.01 11.98
C LEU A 163 10.56 -17.63 13.38
N ARG A 164 10.50 -18.96 13.48
CA ARG A 164 10.71 -19.70 14.74
C ARG A 164 12.13 -19.51 15.29
N ALA A 165 13.14 -19.56 14.42
CA ALA A 165 14.53 -19.47 14.84
C ALA A 165 14.97 -18.04 15.23
N LYS A 166 14.51 -17.02 14.50
CA LYS A 166 15.03 -15.66 14.63
C LYS A 166 14.07 -14.71 15.35
N ARG A 167 12.78 -15.03 15.41
CA ARG A 167 11.67 -14.21 15.91
C ARG A 167 11.57 -12.87 15.16
N PRO A 168 10.47 -12.59 14.44
CA PRO A 168 10.40 -11.45 13.50
C PRO A 168 10.68 -10.09 14.15
N TRP A 169 10.17 -9.86 15.36
CA TRP A 169 10.35 -8.58 16.06
C TRP A 169 11.77 -8.34 16.56
N LEU A 170 12.50 -9.40 16.91
CA LEU A 170 13.91 -9.29 17.28
C LEU A 170 14.77 -8.95 16.05
N VAL A 171 14.42 -9.50 14.87
CA VAL A 171 15.05 -9.12 13.60
C VAL A 171 14.82 -7.64 13.28
N ILE A 172 13.60 -7.13 13.49
CA ILE A 172 13.31 -5.70 13.31
C ILE A 172 14.11 -4.83 14.27
N GLU A 173 14.11 -5.15 15.56
CA GLU A 173 14.80 -4.35 16.59
C GLU A 173 16.31 -4.29 16.34
N THR A 174 16.93 -5.44 16.05
CA THR A 174 18.36 -5.52 15.76
C THR A 174 18.72 -4.76 14.48
N ALA A 175 17.89 -4.84 13.45
CA ALA A 175 18.07 -4.06 12.23
C ALA A 175 17.95 -2.54 12.45
N ASP A 176 17.01 -2.12 13.31
CA ASP A 176 16.82 -0.70 13.65
C ASP A 176 17.98 -0.14 14.47
N ARG A 177 18.53 -0.94 15.39
CA ARG A 177 19.74 -0.58 16.13
C ARG A 177 20.93 -0.39 15.18
N ALA A 178 21.16 -1.38 14.30
CA ALA A 178 22.22 -1.30 13.31
C ALA A 178 22.03 -0.12 12.33
N ALA A 179 20.79 0.20 11.95
CA ALA A 179 20.48 1.36 11.10
C ALA A 179 20.92 2.68 11.76
N LYS A 180 20.68 2.84 13.06
CA LYS A 180 21.12 4.03 13.82
C LYS A 180 22.63 4.12 13.92
N GLU A 181 23.30 3.00 14.22
CA GLU A 181 24.76 2.94 14.35
C GLU A 181 25.48 3.23 13.02
N THR A 182 24.90 2.78 11.90
CA THR A 182 25.52 2.90 10.57
C THR A 182 25.04 4.09 9.75
N GLY A 183 24.04 4.85 10.25
CA GLY A 183 23.40 5.94 9.52
C GLY A 183 22.60 5.49 8.28
N GLN A 184 22.29 4.19 8.14
CA GLN A 184 21.55 3.67 6.99
C GLN A 184 20.03 3.74 7.18
N PRO A 185 19.23 3.82 6.09
CA PRO A 185 17.78 3.81 6.21
C PRO A 185 17.25 2.52 6.87
N ALA A 186 16.45 2.66 7.93
CA ALA A 186 15.90 1.52 8.67
C ALA A 186 15.14 0.51 7.78
N ALA A 187 14.37 1.00 6.80
CA ALA A 187 13.65 0.15 5.86
C ALA A 187 14.59 -0.76 5.05
N HIS A 188 15.73 -0.23 4.61
CA HIS A 188 16.77 -1.01 3.91
C HIS A 188 17.37 -2.06 4.84
N MET A 189 17.71 -1.67 6.07
CA MET A 189 18.32 -2.56 7.06
C MET A 189 17.41 -3.71 7.46
N ARG A 190 16.12 -3.45 7.71
CA ARG A 190 15.13 -4.48 8.05
C ARG A 190 15.00 -5.52 6.94
N LYS A 191 14.88 -5.09 5.68
CA LYS A 191 14.81 -6.00 4.53
C LYS A 191 16.08 -6.86 4.48
N ARG A 192 17.26 -6.23 4.57
CA ARG A 192 18.56 -6.92 4.50
C ARG A 192 18.71 -7.96 5.61
N ALA A 193 18.25 -7.63 6.82
CA ALA A 193 18.27 -8.54 7.97
C ALA A 193 17.38 -9.77 7.73
N PHE A 194 16.17 -9.61 7.21
CA PHE A 194 15.32 -10.75 6.84
C PHE A 194 15.91 -11.60 5.71
N VAL A 195 16.46 -10.98 4.66
CA VAL A 195 17.14 -11.73 3.58
C VAL A 195 18.29 -12.58 4.14
N ALA A 196 19.13 -12.00 5.01
CA ALA A 196 20.22 -12.73 5.64
C ALA A 196 19.71 -13.86 6.54
N ALA A 197 18.66 -13.62 7.32
CA ALA A 197 18.04 -14.62 8.18
C ALA A 197 17.49 -15.82 7.40
N ILE A 198 16.78 -15.56 6.30
CA ILE A 198 16.21 -16.61 5.45
C ILE A 198 17.32 -17.42 4.77
N LYS A 199 18.34 -16.75 4.21
CA LYS A 199 19.49 -17.43 3.59
C LYS A 199 20.26 -18.31 4.57
N ASP A 200 20.45 -17.85 5.82
CA ASP A 200 21.09 -18.64 6.89
C ASP A 200 20.28 -19.91 7.20
N THR A 201 18.96 -19.80 7.30
CA THR A 201 18.07 -20.96 7.52
C THR A 201 18.14 -21.96 6.36
N MET A 202 17.98 -21.51 5.11
CA MET A 202 18.03 -22.38 3.93
C MET A 202 19.39 -23.08 3.78
N ALA A 203 20.49 -22.37 4.08
CA ALA A 203 21.83 -22.94 4.03
C ALA A 203 22.04 -24.04 5.08
N LYS A 204 21.42 -23.92 6.27
CA LYS A 204 21.46 -24.95 7.31
C LYS A 204 20.66 -26.19 6.90
N ALA A 205 19.44 -26.01 6.40
CA ALA A 205 18.59 -27.10 5.94
C ALA A 205 19.28 -27.94 4.83
N ARG A 206 19.95 -27.29 3.88
CA ARG A 206 20.71 -27.97 2.82
C ARG A 206 21.86 -28.83 3.35
N LYS A 207 22.55 -28.37 4.40
CA LYS A 207 23.66 -29.12 5.02
C LYS A 207 23.17 -30.36 5.77
N GLU A 208 21.99 -30.28 6.38
CA GLU A 208 21.36 -31.41 7.09
C GLU A 208 20.86 -32.48 6.13
N SER A 209 20.33 -32.10 4.96
CA SER A 209 19.88 -33.05 3.93
C SER A 209 21.02 -33.78 3.19
N THR A 210 22.28 -33.35 3.36
CA THR A 210 23.46 -33.96 2.71
C THR A 210 24.23 -34.90 3.67
N ARG A 211 23.77 -35.04 4.92
CA ARG A 211 24.31 -35.97 5.92
C ARG A 211 23.39 -37.17 6.07
#